data_AF-A0A319EGY8-F1
#
_entry.id   AF-A0A319EGY8-F1
#
_cell.length_a   1.000
_cell.length_b   1.000
_cell.length_c   1.000
_cell.angle_alpha   90.00
_cell.angle_beta   90.00
_cell.angle_gamma   90.00
#
_symmetry.space_group_name_H-M   'P 1'
#
loop_
_entity.id
_entity.type
_entity.pdbx_description
1 polymer ?
#
loop_
_entity_poly.entity_id
_entity_poly.type
_entity_poly.pdbx_seq_one_letter_code
_entity_poly.pdbx_strand_id
1 'polypeptide(L)'
;MSPTPSKVLIIGAGPVGLMTALLLAQSSIRVTILEKQETLNQQTRAKLGFTGNGICWRKPLASDPDPKAQGEEAMKMGEIIACLPFADNEKVRDEHGNGVLYLPEPKLAELLYKAAVGTGLVEVIFGREACGIRQDDDVVTIAAAFREKEGKLETFRGEFLVGADGGKSATRKLLGIPFKGHSWPEHIVAIDVLLEDKYLDAKFPTSLVVHPVNFGLVTPLEPVREGEKTLYRCSIAVDPRDTRSDEELVSEEYLKRLLEMFAPGPRPLDAKVVNSSAYRTHQLCAATMRRGRCVLAGDAAHLNNVNVRPFGALGLTTGLLDAEALADTLAFIINDDNPLDVLDLYSDQRRKVFQTFVDPISSQNTLRVANDPETATEDWFLRAMIDRSPEFMAEMGQPYFYFWRTDMSKLVASKGYYSWK
;
A
#
# COMPACT_ATOMS: atom_id res chain seq x y z
N MET A 1 4.46 -24.90 -30.93
CA MET A 1 4.85 -23.53 -31.32
C MET A 1 5.82 -23.04 -30.28
N SER A 2 7.06 -22.74 -30.65
CA SER A 2 7.97 -22.04 -29.75
C SER A 2 7.33 -20.69 -29.39
N PRO A 3 7.13 -20.37 -28.09
CA PRO A 3 6.55 -19.10 -27.71
C PRO A 3 7.43 -17.99 -28.28
N THR A 4 6.80 -16.99 -28.91
CA THR A 4 7.53 -15.82 -29.36
C THR A 4 8.18 -15.17 -28.12
N PRO A 5 9.47 -14.83 -28.16
CA PRO A 5 10.17 -14.34 -26.98
C PRO A 5 9.52 -13.07 -26.43
N SER A 6 9.29 -13.06 -25.11
CA SER A 6 8.72 -11.91 -24.40
C SER A 6 9.74 -10.78 -24.39
N LYS A 7 9.27 -9.54 -24.61
CA LYS A 7 10.17 -8.37 -24.53
C LYS A 7 10.48 -8.03 -23.06
N VAL A 8 9.49 -8.14 -22.18
CA VAL A 8 9.64 -7.84 -20.75
C VAL A 8 9.23 -9.03 -19.91
N LEU A 9 10.09 -9.40 -18.96
CA LEU A 9 9.77 -10.35 -17.90
C LEU A 9 9.43 -9.58 -16.63
N ILE A 10 8.38 -9.98 -15.92
CA ILE A 10 8.00 -9.40 -14.62
C ILE A 10 7.98 -10.51 -13.57
N ILE A 11 8.59 -10.26 -12.42
CA ILE A 11 8.54 -11.17 -11.27
C ILE A 11 7.55 -10.62 -10.25
N GLY A 12 6.47 -11.35 -10.01
CA GLY A 12 5.38 -11.00 -9.09
C GLY A 12 4.11 -10.53 -9.80
N ALA A 13 2.99 -11.19 -9.51
CA ALA A 13 1.64 -10.84 -9.96
C ALA A 13 0.85 -10.06 -8.88
N GLY A 14 1.55 -9.23 -8.09
CA GLY A 14 0.90 -8.23 -7.26
C GLY A 14 0.32 -7.07 -8.08
N PRO A 15 -0.41 -6.13 -7.47
CA PRO A 15 -1.03 -5.00 -8.19
C PRO A 15 -0.04 -4.20 -9.04
N VAL A 16 1.17 -3.96 -8.53
CA VAL A 16 2.23 -3.22 -9.23
C VAL A 16 2.70 -3.98 -10.48
N GLY A 17 2.96 -5.28 -10.37
CA GLY A 17 3.40 -6.12 -11.49
C GLY A 17 2.31 -6.24 -12.56
N LEU A 18 1.06 -6.46 -12.15
CA LEU A 18 -0.09 -6.56 -13.05
C LEU A 18 -0.39 -5.23 -13.75
N MET A 19 -0.32 -4.10 -13.05
CA MET A 19 -0.50 -2.78 -13.66
C MET A 19 0.63 -2.46 -14.63
N THR A 20 1.88 -2.77 -14.28
CA THR A 20 3.02 -2.61 -15.20
C THR A 20 2.80 -3.42 -16.48
N ALA A 21 2.38 -4.67 -16.35
CA ALA A 21 2.09 -5.54 -17.50
C ALA A 21 0.96 -4.99 -18.39
N LEU A 22 -0.14 -4.52 -17.77
CA LEU A 22 -1.27 -3.94 -18.49
C LEU A 22 -0.85 -2.71 -19.30
N LEU A 23 -0.11 -1.78 -18.69
CA LEU A 23 0.33 -0.55 -19.35
C LEU A 23 1.32 -0.85 -20.50
N LEU A 24 2.27 -1.76 -20.28
CA LEU A 24 3.18 -2.22 -21.34
C LEU A 24 2.42 -2.86 -22.51
N ALA A 25 1.41 -3.69 -22.21
CA ALA A 25 0.58 -4.30 -23.24
C ALA A 25 -0.25 -3.28 -24.02
N GLN A 26 -0.74 -2.21 -23.36
CA GLN A 26 -1.40 -1.09 -24.04
C GLN A 26 -0.44 -0.36 -24.98
N SER A 27 0.85 -0.32 -24.65
CA SER A 27 1.93 0.15 -25.54
C SER A 27 2.44 -0.92 -26.52
N SER A 28 1.67 -1.99 -26.77
CA SER A 28 1.97 -3.09 -27.71
C SER A 28 3.22 -3.93 -27.38
N ILE A 29 3.65 -3.95 -26.11
CA ILE A 29 4.81 -4.71 -25.65
C ILE A 29 4.35 -6.04 -25.04
N ARG A 30 4.99 -7.15 -25.44
CA ARG A 30 4.70 -8.49 -24.89
C ARG A 30 5.37 -8.70 -23.55
N VAL A 31 4.58 -9.21 -22.59
CA VAL A 31 4.99 -9.36 -21.19
C VAL A 31 4.71 -10.78 -20.71
N THR A 32 5.68 -11.38 -20.02
CA THR A 32 5.46 -12.59 -19.23
C THR A 32 5.68 -12.29 -17.75
N ILE A 33 4.67 -12.60 -16.93
CA ILE A 33 4.74 -12.50 -15.48
C ILE A 33 5.01 -13.88 -14.89
N LEU A 34 5.99 -13.98 -14.00
CA LEU A 34 6.25 -15.17 -13.19
C LEU A 34 5.77 -14.90 -11.75
N GLU A 35 4.85 -15.71 -11.26
CA GLU A 35 4.32 -15.61 -9.89
C GLU A 35 4.62 -16.91 -9.12
N LYS A 36 5.14 -16.78 -7.90
CA LYS A 36 5.53 -17.92 -7.07
C LYS A 36 4.34 -18.63 -6.42
N GLN A 37 3.23 -17.94 -6.23
CA GLN A 37 1.97 -18.54 -5.76
C GLN A 37 1.27 -19.25 -6.92
N GLU A 38 0.42 -20.24 -6.59
CA GLU A 38 -0.40 -20.94 -7.58
C GLU A 38 -1.62 -20.12 -8.02
N THR A 39 -2.00 -19.12 -7.23
CA THR A 39 -3.14 -18.23 -7.46
C THR A 39 -2.81 -16.82 -6.99
N LEU A 40 -3.60 -15.83 -7.45
CA LEU A 40 -3.54 -14.47 -6.91
C LEU A 40 -3.87 -14.46 -5.42
N ASN A 41 -3.30 -13.50 -4.68
CA ASN A 41 -3.53 -13.36 -3.24
C ASN A 41 -5.03 -13.14 -2.92
N GLN A 42 -5.56 -13.89 -1.95
CA GLN A 42 -6.97 -13.83 -1.51
C GLN A 42 -7.12 -13.57 0.01
N GLN A 43 -6.09 -13.03 0.67
CA GLN A 43 -6.08 -12.88 2.15
C GLN A 43 -7.24 -12.06 2.72
N THR A 44 -7.78 -11.09 1.98
CA THR A 44 -8.91 -10.27 2.45
C THR A 44 -10.25 -10.84 1.95
N ARG A 45 -11.22 -10.99 2.87
CA ARG A 45 -12.59 -11.45 2.53
C ARG A 45 -13.49 -10.37 1.93
N ALA A 46 -13.18 -9.09 2.11
CA ALA A 46 -13.92 -7.99 1.50
C ALA A 46 -13.84 -8.07 -0.03
N LYS A 47 -15.00 -7.97 -0.69
CA LYS A 47 -15.14 -8.18 -2.15
C LYS A 47 -15.61 -6.95 -2.91
N LEU A 48 -16.15 -5.95 -2.19
CA LEU A 48 -16.78 -4.77 -2.75
C LEU A 48 -15.93 -3.54 -2.41
N GLY A 49 -15.66 -2.72 -3.42
CA GLY A 49 -15.07 -1.40 -3.20
C GLY A 49 -16.14 -0.40 -2.81
N PHE A 50 -15.80 0.55 -1.95
CA PHE A 50 -16.71 1.63 -1.56
C PHE A 50 -15.93 2.94 -1.43
N THR A 51 -16.64 4.07 -1.48
CA THR A 51 -16.01 5.39 -1.33
C THR A 51 -16.21 5.86 0.11
N GLY A 52 -15.16 6.34 0.76
CA GLY A 52 -15.25 6.81 2.15
C GLY A 52 -15.56 8.30 2.23
N ASN A 53 -16.12 8.70 3.38
CA ASN A 53 -16.54 10.09 3.65
C ASN A 53 -15.40 10.98 4.16
N GLY A 54 -14.34 10.38 4.72
CA GLY A 54 -13.23 11.12 5.33
C GLY A 54 -12.52 10.32 6.41
N ILE A 55 -11.53 10.95 7.03
CA ILE A 55 -10.74 10.40 8.12
C ILE A 55 -10.76 11.36 9.31
N CYS A 56 -10.73 10.82 10.52
CA CYS A 56 -10.61 11.63 11.74
C CYS A 56 -9.44 11.16 12.62
N TRP A 57 -8.94 12.08 13.44
CA TRP A 57 -8.07 11.81 14.57
C TRP A 57 -8.90 11.95 15.83
N ARG A 58 -8.76 10.99 16.75
CA ARG A 58 -9.53 10.97 17.98
C ARG A 58 -8.69 10.51 19.16
N LYS A 59 -9.15 10.87 20.35
CA LYS A 59 -8.64 10.36 21.62
C LYS A 59 -8.99 8.86 21.77
N PRO A 60 -8.32 8.13 22.66
CA PRO A 60 -8.69 6.76 23.02
C PRO A 60 -10.13 6.65 23.51
N LEU A 61 -10.65 5.42 23.58
CA LEU A 61 -11.99 5.17 24.11
C LEU A 61 -12.17 5.79 25.51
N ALA A 62 -13.36 6.31 25.76
CA ALA A 62 -13.74 6.86 27.06
C ALA A 62 -14.82 5.97 27.70
N SER A 63 -14.87 5.94 29.04
CA SER A 63 -15.96 5.31 29.76
C SER A 63 -17.29 5.97 29.38
N ASP A 64 -18.31 5.19 29.08
CA ASP A 64 -19.65 5.69 28.80
C ASP A 64 -20.50 5.74 30.09
N PRO A 65 -20.83 6.94 30.62
CA PRO A 65 -21.57 7.08 31.86
C PRO A 65 -23.09 6.87 31.74
N ASP A 66 -23.66 6.59 30.56
CA ASP A 66 -25.10 6.27 30.40
C ASP A 66 -25.36 4.77 30.08
N PRO A 67 -25.19 3.85 31.05
CA PRO A 67 -25.42 2.41 30.91
C PRO A 67 -26.90 2.06 31.07
N LYS A 68 -27.84 2.70 30.37
CA LYS A 68 -29.28 2.41 30.54
C LYS A 68 -29.66 1.02 30.01
N ALA A 69 -29.32 -0.05 30.73
CA ALA A 69 -30.17 -1.24 30.87
C ALA A 69 -29.70 -2.28 31.91
N GLN A 70 -28.41 -2.55 32.18
CA GLN A 70 -28.09 -3.82 32.87
C GLN A 70 -26.68 -4.04 33.49
N GLY A 71 -26.02 -3.03 34.07
CA GLY A 71 -24.87 -3.28 34.96
C GLY A 71 -23.55 -3.73 34.31
N GLU A 72 -23.39 -3.54 33.00
CA GLU A 72 -22.15 -3.79 32.26
C GLU A 72 -21.38 -2.48 32.04
N GLU A 73 -20.04 -2.53 32.16
CA GLU A 73 -19.17 -1.42 31.76
C GLU A 73 -19.19 -1.28 30.23
N ALA A 74 -19.33 -0.05 29.71
CA ALA A 74 -19.33 0.23 28.28
C ALA A 74 -18.32 1.33 27.94
N MET A 75 -17.68 1.18 26.79
CA MET A 75 -16.74 2.17 26.25
C MET A 75 -17.35 2.84 25.03
N LYS A 76 -17.28 4.17 24.97
CA LYS A 76 -17.63 4.96 23.79
C LYS A 76 -16.38 5.46 23.09
N MET A 77 -16.53 5.82 21.82
CA MET A 77 -15.45 6.43 21.07
C MET A 77 -14.97 7.73 21.75
N GLY A 78 -13.65 7.92 21.76
CA GLY A 78 -13.04 9.15 22.25
C GLY A 78 -13.40 10.36 21.37
N GLU A 79 -13.23 11.55 21.95
CA GLU A 79 -13.49 12.82 21.30
C GLU A 79 -12.67 12.99 20.02
N ILE A 80 -13.28 13.56 18.98
CA ILE A 80 -12.61 13.89 17.73
C ILE A 80 -11.70 15.11 17.96
N ILE A 81 -10.42 14.96 17.67
CA ILE A 81 -9.40 16.02 17.74
C ILE A 81 -9.44 16.84 16.46
N ALA A 82 -9.42 16.16 15.31
CA ALA A 82 -9.46 16.77 13.98
C ALA A 82 -10.12 15.81 12.98
N CYS A 83 -10.63 16.34 11.87
CA CYS A 83 -11.15 15.50 10.79
C CYS A 83 -10.98 16.13 9.42
N LEU A 84 -10.70 15.27 8.45
CA LEU A 84 -10.51 15.56 7.04
C LEU A 84 -11.65 14.87 6.25
N PRO A 85 -12.72 15.61 5.90
CA PRO A 85 -13.71 15.11 4.95
C PRO A 85 -13.10 15.03 3.55
N PHE A 86 -13.41 13.99 2.78
CA PHE A 86 -12.94 13.86 1.40
C PHE A 86 -13.79 14.60 0.38
N ALA A 87 -15.02 14.97 0.76
CA ALA A 87 -15.88 15.84 -0.02
C ALA A 87 -16.82 16.64 0.90
N ASP A 88 -17.33 17.75 0.36
CA ASP A 88 -18.26 18.62 1.08
C ASP A 88 -19.67 18.01 1.17
N ASN A 89 -20.37 18.32 2.26
CA ASN A 89 -21.80 18.07 2.45
C ASN A 89 -22.23 16.60 2.28
N GLU A 90 -21.62 15.69 3.04
CA GLU A 90 -21.99 14.25 3.11
C GLU A 90 -21.85 13.50 1.77
N LYS A 91 -21.25 14.13 0.76
CA LYS A 91 -20.90 13.44 -0.49
C LYS A 91 -19.65 12.61 -0.26
N VAL A 92 -19.56 11.51 -1.02
CA VAL A 92 -18.36 10.65 -1.09
C VAL A 92 -17.39 11.08 -2.19
N ARG A 93 -17.82 12.00 -3.07
CA ARG A 93 -17.06 12.49 -4.22
C ARG A 93 -17.16 13.99 -4.33
N ASP A 94 -16.08 14.62 -4.77
CA ASP A 94 -16.04 16.05 -5.09
C ASP A 94 -16.86 16.37 -6.37
N GLU A 95 -16.91 17.65 -6.72
CA GLU A 95 -17.62 18.16 -7.90
C GLU A 95 -17.07 17.64 -9.24
N HIS A 96 -15.85 17.12 -9.24
CA HIS A 96 -15.19 16.50 -10.40
C HIS A 96 -15.30 14.97 -10.39
N GLY A 97 -15.99 14.40 -9.40
CA GLY A 97 -16.17 12.95 -9.25
C GLY A 97 -14.99 12.23 -8.61
N ASN A 98 -13.99 12.95 -8.09
CA ASN A 98 -12.87 12.37 -7.35
C ASN A 98 -13.31 11.99 -5.94
N GLY A 99 -12.79 10.88 -5.43
CA GLY A 99 -13.04 10.44 -4.06
C GLY A 99 -12.07 9.33 -3.69
N VAL A 100 -11.98 9.04 -2.39
CA VAL A 100 -11.12 7.96 -1.90
C VAL A 100 -11.85 6.63 -2.01
N LEU A 101 -11.40 5.80 -2.94
CA LEU A 101 -11.90 4.45 -3.14
C LEU A 101 -11.18 3.48 -2.21
N TYR A 102 -11.93 2.87 -1.30
CA TYR A 102 -11.51 1.72 -0.52
C TYR A 102 -11.80 0.48 -1.36
N LEU A 103 -10.76 -0.08 -1.98
CA LEU A 103 -10.85 -1.32 -2.74
C LEU A 103 -9.90 -2.35 -2.15
N PRO A 104 -10.39 -3.54 -1.75
CA PRO A 104 -9.53 -4.60 -1.29
C PRO A 104 -8.48 -4.98 -2.34
N GLU A 105 -7.22 -5.13 -1.92
CA GLU A 105 -6.11 -5.46 -2.80
C GLU A 105 -6.35 -6.72 -3.66
N PRO A 106 -6.89 -7.84 -3.12
CA PRO A 106 -7.25 -9.01 -3.94
C PRO A 106 -8.18 -8.67 -5.10
N LYS A 107 -9.14 -7.75 -4.87
CA LYS A 107 -10.09 -7.34 -5.90
C LYS A 107 -9.42 -6.50 -6.97
N LEU A 108 -8.54 -5.57 -6.57
CA LEU A 108 -7.74 -4.79 -7.51
C LEU A 108 -6.86 -5.70 -8.38
N ALA A 109 -6.15 -6.65 -7.76
CA ALA A 109 -5.31 -7.60 -8.47
C ALA A 109 -6.14 -8.46 -9.45
N GLU A 110 -7.32 -8.94 -9.06
CA GLU A 110 -8.23 -9.68 -9.95
C GLU A 110 -8.63 -8.85 -11.18
N LEU A 111 -8.98 -7.57 -10.98
CA LEU A 111 -9.38 -6.66 -12.06
C LEU A 111 -8.21 -6.38 -13.01
N LEU A 112 -7.02 -6.08 -12.47
CA LEU A 112 -5.81 -5.85 -13.25
C LEU A 112 -5.38 -7.10 -14.01
N TYR A 113 -5.48 -8.28 -13.40
CA TYR A 113 -5.19 -9.55 -14.06
C TYR A 113 -6.09 -9.79 -15.27
N LYS A 114 -7.42 -9.61 -15.09
CA LYS A 114 -8.39 -9.75 -16.18
C LYS A 114 -8.13 -8.75 -17.31
N ALA A 115 -7.84 -7.50 -16.96
CA ALA A 115 -7.51 -6.48 -17.94
C ALA A 115 -6.21 -6.79 -18.70
N ALA A 116 -5.15 -7.17 -17.98
CA ALA A 116 -3.85 -7.46 -18.55
C ALA A 116 -3.90 -8.67 -19.50
N VAL A 117 -4.44 -9.81 -19.04
CA VAL A 117 -4.57 -11.01 -19.87
C VAL A 117 -5.54 -10.79 -21.04
N GLY A 118 -6.59 -9.99 -20.82
CA GLY A 118 -7.56 -9.62 -21.86
C GLY A 118 -6.96 -8.87 -23.06
N THR A 119 -5.76 -8.30 -22.93
CA THR A 119 -5.03 -7.68 -24.06
C THR A 119 -4.51 -8.71 -25.07
N GLY A 120 -4.33 -9.97 -24.65
CA GLY A 120 -3.67 -11.01 -25.45
C GLY A 120 -2.15 -10.88 -25.58
N LEU A 121 -1.54 -9.86 -24.96
CA LEU A 121 -0.08 -9.62 -24.97
C LEU A 121 0.61 -9.94 -23.65
N VAL A 122 -0.18 -10.25 -22.61
CA VAL A 122 0.32 -10.61 -21.27
C VAL A 122 0.03 -12.07 -20.98
N GLU A 123 1.08 -12.81 -20.63
CA GLU A 123 0.99 -14.16 -20.10
C GLU A 123 1.39 -14.16 -18.62
N VAL A 124 0.62 -14.84 -17.77
CA VAL A 124 0.93 -15.01 -16.35
C VAL A 124 1.15 -16.47 -16.04
N ILE A 125 2.32 -16.80 -15.52
CA ILE A 125 2.75 -18.16 -15.20
C ILE A 125 2.88 -18.28 -13.68
N PHE A 126 1.89 -18.94 -13.08
CA PHE A 126 1.85 -19.23 -11.64
C PHE A 126 2.76 -20.41 -11.26
N GLY A 127 3.06 -20.54 -9.96
CA GLY A 127 3.92 -21.60 -9.43
C GLY A 127 5.38 -21.51 -9.87
N ARG A 128 5.87 -20.31 -10.22
CA ARG A 128 7.25 -20.04 -10.65
C ARG A 128 7.94 -19.05 -9.74
N GLU A 129 8.92 -19.54 -8.98
CA GLU A 129 9.75 -18.70 -8.12
C GLU A 129 11.08 -18.38 -8.80
N ALA A 130 11.38 -17.09 -9.00
CA ALA A 130 12.66 -16.68 -9.56
C ALA A 130 13.82 -17.01 -8.60
N CYS A 131 14.78 -17.80 -9.07
CA CYS A 131 15.91 -18.27 -8.26
C CYS A 131 17.27 -17.84 -8.83
N GLY A 132 17.33 -17.34 -10.05
CA GLY A 132 18.56 -16.84 -10.66
C GLY A 132 18.30 -15.81 -11.75
N ILE A 133 19.18 -14.81 -11.84
CA ILE A 133 19.14 -13.77 -12.87
C ILE A 133 20.52 -13.70 -13.50
N ARG A 134 20.56 -13.82 -14.83
CA ARG A 134 21.76 -13.57 -15.64
C ARG A 134 21.37 -12.55 -16.70
N GLN A 135 22.18 -11.53 -16.91
CA GLN A 135 21.96 -10.55 -17.96
C GLN A 135 23.21 -10.39 -18.82
N ASP A 136 23.00 -10.25 -20.11
CA ASP A 136 23.98 -9.84 -21.12
C ASP A 136 23.60 -8.44 -21.64
N ASP A 137 24.35 -7.92 -22.61
CA ASP A 137 24.14 -6.56 -23.16
C ASP A 137 22.78 -6.39 -23.85
N ASP A 138 22.13 -7.48 -24.28
CA ASP A 138 20.85 -7.46 -25.02
C ASP A 138 19.72 -8.22 -24.34
N VAL A 139 20.02 -9.21 -23.49
CA VAL A 139 19.03 -10.17 -23.00
C VAL A 139 19.20 -10.42 -21.51
N VAL A 140 18.07 -10.43 -20.80
CA VAL A 140 17.95 -10.95 -19.44
C VAL A 140 17.42 -12.38 -19.49
N THR A 141 18.14 -13.29 -18.84
CA THR A 141 17.79 -14.69 -18.65
C THR A 141 17.41 -14.91 -17.18
N ILE A 142 16.19 -15.38 -16.94
CA ILE A 142 15.69 -15.74 -15.60
C ILE A 142 15.63 -17.24 -15.47
N ALA A 143 16.26 -17.77 -14.43
CA ALA A 143 16.01 -19.11 -13.96
C ALA A 143 14.88 -19.06 -12.91
N ALA A 144 13.81 -19.81 -13.15
CA ALA A 144 12.70 -19.95 -12.22
C ALA A 144 12.52 -21.41 -11.81
N ALA A 145 12.37 -21.65 -10.52
CA ALA A 145 12.08 -22.96 -9.95
C ALA A 145 10.57 -23.21 -9.93
N PHE A 146 10.19 -24.46 -10.14
CA PHE A 146 8.82 -24.92 -9.88
C PHE A 146 8.65 -25.12 -8.39
N ARG A 147 7.63 -24.49 -7.78
CA ARG A 147 7.39 -24.64 -6.35
C ARG A 147 6.94 -26.06 -5.95
N GLU A 148 6.13 -26.70 -6.78
CA GLU A 148 5.61 -28.06 -6.51
C GLU A 148 6.57 -29.19 -6.91
N LYS A 149 7.67 -28.88 -7.62
CA LYS A 149 8.59 -29.89 -8.17
C LYS A 149 10.02 -29.53 -7.85
N GLU A 150 10.47 -30.01 -6.70
CA GLU A 150 11.84 -29.86 -6.22
C GLU A 150 12.85 -30.23 -7.32
N GLY A 151 13.79 -29.32 -7.59
CA GLY A 151 14.89 -29.53 -8.53
C GLY A 151 14.57 -29.27 -10.01
N LYS A 152 13.32 -29.00 -10.41
CA LYS A 152 13.02 -28.59 -11.79
C LYS A 152 13.23 -27.08 -11.94
N LEU A 153 14.09 -26.70 -12.88
CA LEU A 153 14.32 -25.32 -13.29
C LEU A 153 13.76 -25.09 -14.70
N GLU A 154 13.12 -23.95 -14.89
CA GLU A 154 12.70 -23.42 -16.19
C GLU A 154 13.45 -22.12 -16.45
N THR A 155 13.80 -21.88 -17.72
CA THR A 155 14.50 -20.66 -18.10
C THR A 155 13.61 -19.81 -18.99
N PHE A 156 13.48 -18.54 -18.61
CA PHE A 156 12.76 -17.52 -19.36
C PHE A 156 13.75 -16.48 -19.87
N ARG A 157 13.49 -15.92 -21.05
CA ARG A 157 14.33 -14.88 -21.65
C ARG A 157 13.46 -13.70 -22.06
N GLY A 158 13.97 -12.50 -21.84
CA GLY A 158 13.42 -11.25 -22.35
C GLY A 158 14.46 -10.16 -22.42
N GLU A 159 14.12 -9.03 -23.03
CA GLU A 159 15.02 -7.88 -23.17
C GLU A 159 15.17 -7.13 -21.83
N PHE A 160 14.11 -7.11 -21.01
CA PHE A 160 14.10 -6.43 -19.72
C PHE A 160 13.48 -7.28 -18.61
N LEU A 161 13.85 -6.98 -17.37
CA LEU A 161 13.28 -7.60 -16.17
C LEU A 161 12.74 -6.53 -15.21
N VAL A 162 11.50 -6.71 -14.76
CA VAL A 162 10.88 -5.93 -13.68
C VAL A 162 10.70 -6.80 -12.44
N GLY A 163 11.33 -6.42 -11.33
CA GLY A 163 11.09 -6.99 -10.01
C GLY A 163 9.96 -6.25 -9.30
N ALA A 164 8.79 -6.88 -9.22
CA ALA A 164 7.61 -6.41 -8.50
C ALA A 164 7.15 -7.47 -7.46
N ASP A 165 8.12 -8.16 -6.86
CA ASP A 165 7.96 -9.36 -6.02
C ASP A 165 7.88 -9.06 -4.51
N GLY A 166 7.54 -7.82 -4.15
CA GLY A 166 7.19 -7.41 -2.78
C GLY A 166 8.37 -7.15 -1.84
N GLY A 167 8.08 -6.89 -0.56
CA GLY A 167 9.09 -6.45 0.42
C GLY A 167 10.25 -7.45 0.64
N LYS A 168 9.98 -8.75 0.51
CA LYS A 168 10.97 -9.83 0.60
C LYS A 168 11.60 -10.20 -0.76
N SER A 169 11.50 -9.31 -1.75
CA SER A 169 11.98 -9.47 -3.13
C SER A 169 13.22 -10.36 -3.28
N ALA A 170 13.05 -11.46 -4.01
CA ALA A 170 14.14 -12.30 -4.46
C ALA A 170 14.94 -11.59 -5.55
N THR A 171 14.25 -10.85 -6.43
CA THR A 171 14.85 -10.10 -7.53
C THR A 171 15.90 -9.11 -7.03
N ARG A 172 15.55 -8.29 -6.01
CA ARG A 172 16.48 -7.33 -5.39
C ARG A 172 17.72 -8.02 -4.82
N LYS A 173 17.53 -9.16 -4.13
CA LYS A 173 18.61 -9.94 -3.52
C LYS A 173 19.54 -10.55 -4.57
N LEU A 174 18.96 -11.17 -5.61
CA LEU A 174 19.69 -11.76 -6.74
C LEU A 174 20.48 -10.70 -7.52
N LEU A 175 19.94 -9.49 -7.63
CA LEU A 175 20.65 -8.34 -8.20
C LEU A 175 21.69 -7.75 -7.25
N GLY A 176 21.80 -8.18 -5.99
CA GLY A 176 22.76 -7.63 -5.03
C GLY A 176 22.55 -6.15 -4.72
N ILE A 177 21.29 -5.69 -4.73
CA ILE A 177 20.94 -4.29 -4.45
C ILE A 177 20.63 -4.17 -2.94
N PRO A 178 21.38 -3.35 -2.19
CA PRO A 178 21.15 -3.19 -0.77
C PRO A 178 19.89 -2.36 -0.49
N PHE A 179 19.24 -2.67 0.63
CA PHE A 179 18.04 -1.99 1.10
C PHE A 179 18.39 -1.15 2.32
N LYS A 180 18.30 0.18 2.19
CA LYS A 180 18.76 1.14 3.20
C LYS A 180 17.59 1.86 3.85
N GLY A 181 17.70 2.13 5.14
CA GLY A 181 16.71 2.88 5.90
C GLY A 181 16.61 2.36 7.32
N HIS A 182 15.44 2.45 7.93
CA HIS A 182 15.22 2.06 9.31
C HIS A 182 13.93 1.23 9.47
N SER A 183 13.84 0.53 10.59
CA SER A 183 12.63 -0.17 11.02
C SER A 183 12.08 0.52 12.26
N TRP A 184 10.77 0.62 12.36
CA TRP A 184 10.14 1.15 13.56
C TRP A 184 10.25 0.12 14.70
N PRO A 185 10.47 0.58 15.95
CA PRO A 185 10.57 -0.32 17.09
C PRO A 185 9.23 -0.97 17.46
N GLU A 186 8.10 -0.34 17.11
CA GLU A 186 6.76 -0.84 17.39
C GLU A 186 6.37 -2.00 16.46
N HIS A 187 5.77 -3.05 17.04
CA HIS A 187 5.00 -4.02 16.26
C HIS A 187 3.61 -3.47 16.02
N ILE A 188 3.05 -3.75 14.83
CA ILE A 188 1.66 -3.46 14.54
C ILE A 188 0.90 -4.78 14.44
N VAL A 189 -0.20 -4.88 15.16
CA VAL A 189 -1.14 -5.99 15.08
C VAL A 189 -2.34 -5.52 14.28
N ALA A 190 -2.51 -6.07 13.08
CA ALA A 190 -3.69 -5.87 12.25
C ALA A 190 -4.71 -6.97 12.52
N ILE A 191 -5.93 -6.56 12.89
CA ILE A 191 -7.03 -7.42 13.29
C ILE A 191 -8.23 -7.11 12.39
N ASP A 192 -8.66 -8.09 11.61
CA ASP A 192 -9.93 -8.03 10.89
C ASP A 192 -11.02 -8.57 11.81
N VAL A 193 -11.97 -7.72 12.20
CA VAL A 193 -12.98 -8.01 13.23
C VAL A 193 -14.36 -7.56 12.76
N LEU A 194 -15.39 -8.35 13.08
CA LEU A 194 -16.78 -7.93 12.90
C LEU A 194 -17.24 -7.14 14.12
N LEU A 195 -17.59 -5.87 13.91
CA LEU A 195 -18.07 -4.96 14.95
C LEU A 195 -19.48 -4.45 14.61
N GLU A 196 -20.27 -4.15 15.64
CA GLU A 196 -21.58 -3.53 15.47
C GLU A 196 -21.44 -2.03 15.21
N ASP A 197 -21.96 -1.57 14.08
CA ASP A 197 -21.84 -0.18 13.64
C ASP A 197 -22.52 0.82 14.59
N LYS A 198 -23.45 0.35 15.44
CA LYS A 198 -24.19 1.16 16.42
C LYS A 198 -23.26 1.96 17.36
N TYR A 199 -22.10 1.42 17.69
CA TYR A 199 -21.15 2.06 18.63
C TYR A 199 -20.07 2.88 17.91
N LEU A 200 -20.05 2.85 16.58
CA LEU A 200 -19.02 3.46 15.76
C LEU A 200 -19.51 4.76 15.10
N ASP A 201 -18.55 5.56 14.64
CA ASP A 201 -18.83 6.84 14.02
C ASP A 201 -19.24 6.65 12.54
N ALA A 202 -20.54 6.80 12.27
CA ALA A 202 -21.08 6.69 10.92
C ALA A 202 -20.59 7.81 9.97
N LYS A 203 -20.20 8.97 10.51
CA LYS A 203 -19.75 10.12 9.72
C LYS A 203 -18.29 9.96 9.29
N PHE A 204 -17.43 9.55 10.21
CA PHE A 204 -16.02 9.28 9.96
C PHE A 204 -15.67 7.84 10.36
N PRO A 205 -16.02 6.85 9.51
CA PRO A 205 -15.83 5.46 9.85
C PRO A 205 -14.34 5.05 9.88
N THR A 206 -13.47 5.83 9.22
CA THR A 206 -12.02 5.69 9.37
C THR A 206 -11.51 6.61 10.47
N SER A 207 -10.93 6.00 11.51
CA SER A 207 -10.50 6.67 12.74
C SER A 207 -9.06 6.36 13.09
N LEU A 208 -8.26 7.40 13.24
CA LEU A 208 -6.90 7.35 13.78
C LEU A 208 -6.97 7.63 15.28
N VAL A 209 -6.58 6.66 16.10
CA VAL A 209 -6.50 6.82 17.55
C VAL A 209 -5.13 7.34 17.90
N VAL A 210 -5.09 8.55 18.46
CA VAL A 210 -3.87 9.18 18.97
C VAL A 210 -3.60 8.64 20.36
N HIS A 211 -2.41 8.09 20.59
CA HIS A 211 -1.98 7.59 21.90
C HIS A 211 -0.45 7.38 21.90
N PRO A 212 0.26 7.67 23.00
CA PRO A 212 1.73 7.61 23.03
C PRO A 212 2.31 6.19 22.81
N VAL A 213 1.57 5.15 23.18
CA VAL A 213 2.01 3.74 23.09
C VAL A 213 1.16 2.95 22.09
N ASN A 214 -0.11 2.74 22.41
CA ASN A 214 -1.07 2.04 21.57
C ASN A 214 -1.83 2.99 20.65
N PHE A 215 -1.14 3.70 19.75
CA PHE A 215 -1.81 4.39 18.65
C PHE A 215 -2.30 3.38 17.61
N GLY A 216 -3.24 3.79 16.76
CA GLY A 216 -3.71 2.87 15.73
C GLY A 216 -4.74 3.44 14.77
N LEU A 217 -5.19 2.58 13.87
CA LEU A 217 -6.16 2.88 12.83
C LEU A 217 -7.30 1.88 12.92
N VAL A 218 -8.54 2.38 12.92
CA VAL A 218 -9.75 1.61 12.73
C VAL A 218 -10.36 2.04 11.41
N THR A 219 -10.48 1.12 10.45
CA THR A 219 -11.08 1.41 9.14
C THR A 219 -12.05 0.31 8.72
N PRO A 220 -13.21 0.65 8.16
CA PRO A 220 -14.09 -0.36 7.56
C PRO A 220 -13.43 -0.98 6.33
N LEU A 221 -13.68 -2.26 6.11
CA LEU A 221 -13.36 -2.99 4.88
C LEU A 221 -14.59 -3.18 3.98
N GLU A 222 -15.78 -2.87 4.49
CA GLU A 222 -17.08 -2.97 3.81
C GLU A 222 -17.91 -1.69 4.07
N PRO A 223 -18.92 -1.39 3.24
CA PRO A 223 -19.79 -0.25 3.49
C PRO A 223 -20.45 -0.33 4.86
N VAL A 224 -20.25 0.70 5.69
CA VAL A 224 -20.85 0.83 7.02
C VAL A 224 -22.36 1.03 6.89
N ARG A 225 -23.13 0.29 7.68
CA ARG A 225 -24.60 0.38 7.72
C ARG A 225 -25.05 0.34 9.17
N GLU A 226 -25.69 1.42 9.59
CA GLU A 226 -26.12 1.58 10.98
C GLU A 226 -26.96 0.37 11.44
N GLY A 227 -26.52 -0.28 12.52
CA GLY A 227 -27.16 -1.47 13.09
C GLY A 227 -26.75 -2.82 12.50
N GLU A 228 -25.92 -2.87 11.45
CA GLU A 228 -25.34 -4.12 10.93
C GLU A 228 -23.96 -4.41 11.56
N LYS A 229 -23.50 -5.66 11.42
CA LYS A 229 -22.12 -6.05 11.76
C LYS A 229 -21.24 -5.89 10.52
N THR A 230 -20.32 -4.93 10.56
CA THR A 230 -19.42 -4.61 9.46
C THR A 230 -18.01 -5.11 9.76
N LEU A 231 -17.29 -5.54 8.71
CA LEU A 231 -15.90 -5.95 8.85
C LEU A 231 -14.98 -4.72 8.96
N TYR A 232 -14.30 -4.57 10.08
CA TYR A 232 -13.31 -3.53 10.33
C TYR A 232 -11.90 -4.11 10.39
N ARG A 233 -10.93 -3.31 9.96
CA ARG A 233 -9.51 -3.53 10.21
C ARG A 233 -9.04 -2.59 11.32
N CYS A 234 -8.66 -3.17 12.45
CA CYS A 234 -8.02 -2.48 13.56
C CYS A 234 -6.51 -2.76 13.49
N SER A 235 -5.71 -1.76 13.14
CA SER A 235 -4.25 -1.83 13.14
C SER A 235 -3.71 -1.09 14.35
N ILE A 236 -3.17 -1.83 15.32
CA ILE A 236 -2.86 -1.32 16.65
C ILE A 236 -1.37 -1.46 16.91
N ALA A 237 -0.73 -0.37 17.33
CA ALA A 237 0.65 -0.38 17.78
C ALA A 237 0.77 -1.06 19.15
N VAL A 238 1.78 -1.91 19.25
CA VAL A 238 2.18 -2.58 20.48
C VAL A 238 3.38 -1.85 21.07
N ASP A 239 3.42 -1.78 22.39
CA ASP A 239 4.54 -1.19 23.13
C ASP A 239 5.86 -1.84 22.68
N PRO A 240 6.87 -1.07 22.27
CA PRO A 240 8.15 -1.61 21.80
C PRO A 240 8.92 -2.37 22.91
N ARG A 241 8.54 -2.19 24.18
CA ARG A 241 9.08 -2.94 25.32
C ARG A 241 8.44 -4.32 25.49
N ASP A 242 7.36 -4.60 24.76
CA ASP A 242 6.73 -5.90 24.73
C ASP A 242 7.59 -6.87 23.91
N THR A 243 8.22 -7.83 24.59
CA THR A 243 9.16 -8.79 23.98
C THR A 243 8.49 -10.06 23.48
N ARG A 244 7.15 -10.12 23.48
CA ARG A 244 6.38 -11.26 22.98
C ARG A 244 6.67 -11.55 21.51
N SER A 245 6.58 -12.81 21.11
CA SER A 245 6.74 -13.20 19.70
C SER A 245 5.52 -12.77 18.88
N ASP A 246 5.67 -12.71 17.55
CA ASP A 246 4.57 -12.38 16.63
C ASP A 246 3.37 -13.34 16.83
N GLU A 247 3.63 -14.61 17.14
CA GLU A 247 2.59 -15.62 17.43
C GLU A 247 1.84 -15.34 18.74
N GLU A 248 2.53 -14.86 19.77
CA GLU A 248 1.92 -14.50 21.06
C GLU A 248 1.09 -13.23 20.95
N LEU A 249 1.52 -12.27 20.12
CA LEU A 249 0.80 -11.02 19.83
C LEU A 249 -0.52 -11.27 19.09
N VAL A 250 -0.63 -12.38 18.36
CA VAL A 250 -1.87 -12.78 17.67
C VAL A 250 -2.68 -13.84 18.42
N SER A 251 -2.33 -14.13 19.67
CA SER A 251 -3.13 -15.01 20.53
C SER A 251 -4.50 -14.40 20.83
N GLU A 252 -5.53 -15.24 20.95
CA GLU A 252 -6.91 -14.80 21.16
C GLU A 252 -7.07 -13.88 22.38
N GLU A 253 -6.38 -14.20 23.48
CA GLU A 253 -6.37 -13.40 24.71
C GLU A 253 -5.74 -12.01 24.49
N TYR A 254 -4.63 -11.94 23.75
CA TYR A 254 -3.98 -10.67 23.43
C TYR A 254 -4.85 -9.81 22.52
N LEU A 255 -5.40 -10.43 21.46
CA LEU A 255 -6.28 -9.75 20.51
C LEU A 255 -7.51 -9.18 21.20
N LYS A 256 -8.12 -9.93 22.13
CA LYS A 256 -9.25 -9.44 22.92
C LYS A 256 -8.88 -8.20 23.71
N ARG A 257 -7.73 -8.22 24.41
CA ARG A 257 -7.24 -7.06 25.17
C ARG A 257 -7.02 -5.83 24.29
N LEU A 258 -6.44 -6.01 23.09
CA LEU A 258 -6.26 -4.91 22.15
C LEU A 258 -7.59 -4.37 21.63
N LEU A 259 -8.52 -5.26 21.28
CA LEU A 259 -9.84 -4.86 20.80
C LEU A 259 -10.62 -4.11 21.88
N GLU A 260 -10.52 -4.50 23.14
CA GLU A 260 -11.16 -3.77 24.25
C GLU A 260 -10.61 -2.35 24.45
N MET A 261 -9.40 -2.04 23.93
CA MET A 261 -8.85 -0.67 23.95
C MET A 261 -9.31 0.20 22.77
N PHE A 262 -9.76 -0.41 21.66
CA PHE A 262 -10.00 0.28 20.39
C PHE A 262 -11.42 0.19 19.84
N ALA A 263 -12.15 -0.88 20.17
CA ALA A 263 -13.52 -1.09 19.75
C ALA A 263 -14.51 -0.61 20.82
N PRO A 264 -15.41 0.33 20.51
CA PRO A 264 -16.45 0.78 21.43
C PRO A 264 -17.52 -0.32 21.62
N GLY A 265 -18.29 -0.23 22.69
CA GLY A 265 -19.35 -1.19 23.03
C GLY A 265 -19.29 -1.70 24.47
N PRO A 266 -20.19 -2.63 24.85
CA PRO A 266 -20.21 -3.25 26.17
C PRO A 266 -18.97 -4.12 26.43
N ARG A 267 -18.71 -4.42 27.70
CA ARG A 267 -17.65 -5.34 28.15
C ARG A 267 -18.24 -6.52 28.90
N PRO A 268 -17.82 -7.76 28.58
CA PRO A 268 -16.81 -8.14 27.57
C PRO A 268 -17.29 -7.88 26.14
N LEU A 269 -16.37 -7.49 25.26
CA LEU A 269 -16.71 -7.16 23.87
C LEU A 269 -17.11 -8.42 23.08
N ASP A 270 -18.32 -8.44 22.49
CA ASP A 270 -18.73 -9.46 21.52
C ASP A 270 -18.13 -9.15 20.13
N ALA A 271 -16.85 -9.47 19.97
CA ALA A 271 -16.10 -9.26 18.74
C ALA A 271 -15.66 -10.60 18.13
N LYS A 272 -16.06 -10.84 16.88
CA LYS A 272 -15.60 -12.00 16.12
C LYS A 272 -14.39 -11.64 15.27
N VAL A 273 -13.22 -12.14 15.67
CA VAL A 273 -11.98 -12.02 14.88
C VAL A 273 -12.06 -12.95 13.67
N VAL A 274 -11.81 -12.39 12.49
CA VAL A 274 -11.81 -13.11 11.21
C VAL A 274 -10.38 -13.44 10.77
N ASN A 275 -9.46 -12.50 10.97
CA ASN A 275 -8.05 -12.66 10.62
C ASN A 275 -7.20 -11.77 11.54
N SER A 276 -5.97 -12.18 11.82
CA SER A 276 -5.01 -11.40 12.59
C SER A 276 -3.60 -11.59 12.03
N SER A 277 -2.79 -10.53 12.09
CA SER A 277 -1.38 -10.59 11.72
C SER A 277 -0.58 -9.57 12.51
N ALA A 278 0.57 -9.98 13.04
CA ALA A 278 1.57 -9.09 13.62
C ALA A 278 2.69 -8.89 12.60
N TYR A 279 3.16 -7.65 12.47
CA TYR A 279 4.29 -7.32 11.62
C TYR A 279 4.99 -6.03 12.06
N ARG A 280 6.24 -5.90 11.64
CA ARG A 280 7.00 -4.66 11.79
C ARG A 280 6.85 -3.78 10.57
N THR A 281 6.88 -2.48 10.81
CA THR A 281 6.86 -1.49 9.74
C THR A 281 8.27 -1.00 9.46
N HIS A 282 8.52 -0.69 8.20
CA HIS A 282 9.84 -0.35 7.70
C HIS A 282 9.76 0.92 6.87
N GLN A 283 10.83 1.71 6.89
CA GLN A 283 11.10 2.78 5.93
C GLN A 283 12.40 2.42 5.24
N LEU A 284 12.29 1.68 4.13
CA LEU A 284 13.44 1.15 3.41
C LEU A 284 13.36 1.54 1.94
N CYS A 285 14.48 1.91 1.36
CA CYS A 285 14.61 2.25 -0.05
C CYS A 285 15.81 1.53 -0.65
N ALA A 286 15.65 1.04 -1.87
CA ALA A 286 16.73 0.42 -2.62
C ALA A 286 17.80 1.47 -2.95
N ALA A 287 19.07 1.11 -2.82
CA ALA A 287 20.17 2.03 -3.14
C ALA A 287 20.18 2.45 -4.62
N THR A 288 19.63 1.61 -5.49
CA THR A 288 19.29 1.91 -6.89
C THR A 288 18.05 1.08 -7.24
N MET A 289 17.16 1.59 -8.09
CA MET A 289 16.03 0.81 -8.61
C MET A 289 16.39 0.10 -9.93
N ARG A 290 17.63 0.23 -10.41
CA ARG A 290 18.09 -0.36 -11.67
C ARG A 290 19.47 -1.02 -11.50
N ARG A 291 19.66 -2.17 -12.16
CA ARG A 291 20.97 -2.76 -12.43
C ARG A 291 20.99 -3.39 -13.83
N GLY A 292 21.63 -2.70 -14.77
CA GLY A 292 21.64 -3.10 -16.19
C GLY A 292 20.25 -3.02 -16.80
N ARG A 293 19.73 -4.13 -17.31
CA ARG A 293 18.37 -4.26 -17.88
C ARG A 293 17.31 -4.72 -16.88
N CYS A 294 17.70 -4.83 -15.60
CA CYS A 294 16.81 -5.21 -14.51
C CYS A 294 16.42 -3.99 -13.69
N VAL A 295 15.13 -3.84 -13.40
CA VAL A 295 14.56 -2.72 -12.64
C VAL A 295 13.62 -3.22 -11.54
N LEU A 296 13.44 -2.43 -10.50
CA LEU A 296 12.57 -2.71 -9.35
C LEU A 296 11.40 -1.72 -9.31
N ALA A 297 10.24 -2.16 -8.85
CA ALA A 297 9.05 -1.32 -8.66
C ALA A 297 8.27 -1.71 -7.39
N GLY A 298 7.59 -0.73 -6.78
CA GLY A 298 6.78 -0.92 -5.58
C GLY A 298 7.58 -1.44 -4.39
N ASP A 299 6.99 -2.36 -3.63
CA ASP A 299 7.56 -2.93 -2.41
C ASP A 299 8.93 -3.61 -2.59
N ALA A 300 9.29 -4.02 -3.82
CA ALA A 300 10.62 -4.52 -4.13
C ALA A 300 11.69 -3.41 -4.07
N ALA A 301 11.30 -2.19 -4.43
CA ALA A 301 12.13 -1.00 -4.52
C ALA A 301 12.09 -0.12 -3.27
N HIS A 302 10.96 -0.06 -2.56
CA HIS A 302 10.81 0.71 -1.32
C HIS A 302 9.69 0.16 -0.44
N LEU A 303 9.88 0.20 0.88
CA LEU A 303 8.87 -0.15 1.87
C LEU A 303 8.59 1.07 2.73
N ASN A 304 7.33 1.32 3.02
CA ASN A 304 6.92 2.38 3.92
C ASN A 304 5.97 1.89 5.02
N ASN A 305 5.86 2.67 6.09
CA ASN A 305 4.89 2.39 7.15
C ASN A 305 3.46 2.61 6.63
N VAL A 306 2.63 1.56 6.69
CA VAL A 306 1.28 1.54 6.11
C VAL A 306 0.19 2.01 7.08
N ASN A 307 0.44 2.02 8.38
CA ASN A 307 -0.63 1.87 9.37
C ASN A 307 -1.25 3.16 9.90
N VAL A 308 -0.65 4.31 9.62
CA VAL A 308 -1.15 5.58 10.14
C VAL A 308 -1.13 6.63 9.03
N ARG A 309 -2.22 6.74 8.27
CA ARG A 309 -2.27 7.67 7.14
C ARG A 309 -3.64 8.35 6.96
N PRO A 310 -3.69 9.69 6.90
CA PRO A 310 -4.91 10.43 6.51
C PRO A 310 -5.25 10.40 5.02
N PHE A 311 -4.39 9.85 4.16
CA PHE A 311 -4.59 9.79 2.71
C PHE A 311 -4.52 8.37 2.13
N GLY A 312 -4.72 7.34 2.95
CA GLY A 312 -4.71 5.95 2.48
C GLY A 312 -3.32 5.48 2.01
N ALA A 313 -3.24 4.23 1.54
CA ALA A 313 -2.02 3.45 1.34
C ALA A 313 -1.01 4.04 0.33
N LEU A 314 -0.17 5.01 0.75
CA LEU A 314 0.92 5.51 -0.10
C LEU A 314 1.85 4.39 -0.57
N GLY A 315 1.95 3.25 0.13
CA GLY A 315 2.73 2.09 -0.35
C GLY A 315 2.21 1.58 -1.69
N LEU A 316 0.97 1.10 -1.72
CA LEU A 316 0.32 0.64 -2.95
C LEU A 316 0.22 1.76 -3.98
N THR A 317 -0.24 2.95 -3.62
CA THR A 317 -0.41 4.05 -4.58
C THR A 317 0.93 4.52 -5.17
N THR A 318 2.00 4.61 -4.36
CA THR A 318 3.35 4.89 -4.88
C THR A 318 3.81 3.77 -5.80
N GLY A 319 3.54 2.51 -5.46
CA GLY A 319 3.84 1.37 -6.32
C GLY A 319 3.09 1.41 -7.66
N LEU A 320 1.83 1.83 -7.68
CA LEU A 320 1.08 2.02 -8.93
C LEU A 320 1.66 3.17 -9.78
N LEU A 321 2.11 4.26 -9.14
CA LEU A 321 2.81 5.34 -9.82
C LEU A 321 4.21 4.93 -10.31
N ASP A 322 4.89 4.02 -9.61
CA ASP A 322 6.12 3.39 -10.12
C ASP A 322 5.82 2.57 -11.38
N ALA A 323 4.72 1.80 -11.38
CA ALA A 323 4.30 1.00 -12.53
C ALA A 323 4.00 1.88 -13.75
N GLU A 324 3.33 3.02 -13.55
CA GLU A 324 3.09 4.01 -14.61
C GLU A 324 4.41 4.55 -15.18
N ALA A 325 5.26 5.12 -14.31
CA ALA A 325 6.54 5.70 -14.75
C ALA A 325 7.46 4.66 -15.41
N LEU A 326 7.43 3.42 -14.91
CA LEU A 326 8.24 2.34 -15.47
C LEU A 326 7.72 1.88 -16.83
N ALA A 327 6.41 1.75 -17.00
CA ALA A 327 5.82 1.37 -18.28
C ALA A 327 6.14 2.41 -19.36
N ASP A 328 6.02 3.70 -19.05
CA ASP A 328 6.42 4.79 -19.96
C ASP A 328 7.91 4.70 -20.31
N THR A 329 8.76 4.50 -19.31
CA THR A 329 10.22 4.38 -19.51
C THR A 329 10.57 3.25 -20.47
N LEU A 330 9.99 2.06 -20.25
CA LEU A 330 10.23 0.90 -21.11
C LEU A 330 9.61 1.09 -22.50
N ALA A 331 8.46 1.76 -22.61
CA ALA A 331 7.87 2.09 -23.90
C ALA A 331 8.79 3.01 -24.72
N PHE A 332 9.33 4.08 -24.11
CA PHE A 332 10.28 4.97 -24.78
C PHE A 332 11.54 4.24 -25.26
N ILE A 333 12.01 3.25 -24.51
CA ILE A 333 13.20 2.49 -24.90
C ILE A 333 12.88 1.48 -26.01
N ILE A 334 11.78 0.74 -25.87
CA ILE A 334 11.45 -0.40 -26.74
C ILE A 334 10.81 0.03 -28.06
N ASN A 335 9.94 1.05 -28.03
CA ASN A 335 9.18 1.48 -29.19
C ASN A 335 9.83 2.66 -29.91
N ASP A 336 10.61 3.48 -29.20
CA ASP A 336 11.15 4.73 -29.71
C ASP A 336 12.69 4.78 -29.72
N ASP A 337 13.34 3.63 -29.49
CA ASP A 337 14.80 3.43 -29.55
C ASP A 337 15.61 4.42 -28.68
N ASN A 338 15.05 4.85 -27.55
CA ASN A 338 15.75 5.70 -26.60
C ASN A 338 16.90 4.95 -25.90
N PRO A 339 17.96 5.66 -25.48
CA PRO A 339 19.07 5.04 -24.79
C PRO A 339 18.65 4.45 -23.44
N LEU A 340 19.37 3.41 -23.01
CA LEU A 340 19.11 2.73 -21.75
C LEU A 340 19.22 3.65 -20.52
N ASP A 341 19.91 4.78 -20.63
CA ASP A 341 20.07 5.80 -19.58
C ASP A 341 18.73 6.36 -19.07
N VAL A 342 17.65 6.22 -19.84
CA VAL A 342 16.30 6.60 -19.37
C VAL A 342 15.87 5.77 -18.14
N LEU A 343 16.36 4.53 -18.00
CA LEU A 343 16.12 3.72 -16.79
C LEU A 343 16.82 4.31 -15.54
N ASP A 344 17.94 5.01 -15.71
CA ASP A 344 18.59 5.71 -14.60
C ASP A 344 17.75 6.91 -14.16
N LEU A 345 17.14 7.62 -15.11
CA LEU A 345 16.19 8.69 -14.82
C LEU A 345 14.99 8.16 -14.02
N TYR A 346 14.41 7.03 -14.43
CA TYR A 346 13.35 6.37 -13.66
C TYR A 346 13.82 6.06 -12.23
N SER A 347 14.98 5.41 -12.09
CA SER A 347 15.52 5.03 -10.80
C SER A 347 15.75 6.23 -9.88
N ASP A 348 16.35 7.29 -10.39
CA ASP A 348 16.65 8.48 -9.59
C ASP A 348 15.39 9.27 -9.22
N GLN A 349 14.44 9.41 -10.13
CA GLN A 349 13.22 10.17 -9.86
C GLN A 349 12.33 9.45 -8.86
N ARG A 350 12.08 8.15 -9.03
CA ARG A 350 11.23 7.40 -8.09
C ARG A 350 11.87 7.27 -6.71
N ARG A 351 13.20 7.15 -6.64
CA ARG A 351 13.94 7.22 -5.36
C ARG A 351 13.84 8.59 -4.71
N LYS A 352 13.98 9.68 -5.49
CA LYS A 352 13.82 11.04 -5.00
C LYS A 352 12.42 11.23 -4.41
N VAL A 353 11.38 10.82 -5.11
CA VAL A 353 9.98 10.88 -4.61
C VAL A 353 9.85 10.13 -3.29
N PHE A 354 10.41 8.93 -3.18
CA PHE A 354 10.38 8.20 -1.92
C PHE A 354 11.05 8.97 -0.78
N GLN A 355 12.27 9.46 -1.01
CA GLN A 355 13.11 10.10 0.01
C GLN A 355 12.64 11.49 0.42
N THR A 356 12.06 12.28 -0.49
CA THR A 356 11.69 13.67 -0.22
C THR A 356 10.21 13.85 0.07
N PHE A 357 9.37 12.87 -0.28
CA PHE A 357 7.92 12.98 -0.14
C PHE A 357 7.34 11.82 0.67
N VAL A 358 7.51 10.59 0.22
CA VAL A 358 6.83 9.43 0.84
C VAL A 358 7.33 9.14 2.25
N ASP A 359 8.64 9.04 2.45
CA ASP A 359 9.24 8.74 3.75
C ASP A 359 8.98 9.86 4.77
N PRO A 360 9.28 11.15 4.49
CA PRO A 360 9.03 12.22 5.46
C PRO A 360 7.56 12.35 5.87
N ILE A 361 6.63 12.26 4.91
CA ILE A 361 5.20 12.40 5.20
C ILE A 361 4.68 11.21 6.00
N SER A 362 5.06 9.98 5.61
CA SER A 362 4.60 8.78 6.32
C SER A 362 5.18 8.70 7.72
N SER A 363 6.45 9.01 7.90
CA SER A 363 7.12 9.05 9.21
C SER A 363 6.52 10.12 10.12
N GLN A 364 6.25 11.33 9.61
CA GLN A 364 5.62 12.38 10.41
C GLN A 364 4.18 12.01 10.81
N ASN A 365 3.41 11.34 9.95
CA ASN A 365 2.07 10.89 10.31
C ASN A 365 2.07 9.85 11.45
N THR A 366 3.02 8.91 11.44
CA THR A 366 3.20 7.98 12.55
C THR A 366 3.53 8.72 13.84
N LEU A 367 4.43 9.69 13.80
CA LEU A 367 4.77 10.52 14.98
C LEU A 367 3.57 11.35 15.48
N ARG A 368 2.70 11.82 14.58
CA ARG A 368 1.49 12.58 14.95
C ARG A 368 0.50 11.76 15.77
N VAL A 369 0.33 10.48 15.47
CA VAL A 369 -0.58 9.63 16.26
C VAL A 369 0.11 9.01 17.47
N ALA A 370 1.43 8.80 17.40
CA ALA A 370 2.25 8.37 18.52
C ALA A 370 2.56 9.56 19.44
N ASN A 371 1.53 10.33 19.81
CA ASN A 371 1.64 11.53 20.62
C ASN A 371 0.62 11.51 21.77
N ASP A 372 0.81 12.40 22.74
CA ASP A 372 -0.14 12.63 23.82
C ASP A 372 -1.44 13.23 23.26
N PRO A 373 -2.61 12.58 23.47
CA PRO A 373 -3.90 13.10 23.04
C PRO A 373 -4.22 14.52 23.53
N GLU A 374 -3.68 14.94 24.68
CA GLU A 374 -3.93 16.27 25.24
C GLU A 374 -3.12 17.37 24.55
N THR A 375 -1.96 17.04 23.98
CA THR A 375 -1.09 18.00 23.26
C THR A 375 -1.20 17.87 21.74
N ALA A 376 -1.97 16.91 21.23
CA ALA A 376 -2.12 16.66 19.81
C ALA A 376 -2.61 17.90 19.03
N THR A 377 -3.42 18.76 19.64
CA THR A 377 -3.91 20.02 19.03
C THR A 377 -2.83 21.10 18.91
N GLU A 378 -1.64 20.92 19.48
CA GLU A 378 -0.50 21.82 19.24
C GLU A 378 0.16 21.57 17.88
N ASP A 379 -0.02 20.38 17.29
CA ASP A 379 0.50 20.07 15.95
C ASP A 379 -0.18 20.97 14.91
N TRP A 380 0.63 21.69 14.14
CA TRP A 380 0.16 22.64 13.13
C TRP A 380 -0.73 21.98 12.07
N PHE A 381 -0.45 20.72 11.73
CA PHE A 381 -1.23 19.96 10.75
C PHE A 381 -2.63 19.67 11.29
N LEU A 382 -2.73 19.22 12.54
CA LEU A 382 -4.03 18.96 13.16
C LEU A 382 -4.83 20.26 13.35
N ARG A 383 -4.17 21.37 13.72
CA ARG A 383 -4.81 22.70 13.76
C ARG A 383 -5.35 23.12 12.40
N ALA A 384 -4.58 22.91 11.35
CA ALA A 384 -5.01 23.29 10.02
C ALA A 384 -6.16 22.41 9.49
N MET A 385 -6.23 21.13 9.90
CA MET A 385 -7.38 20.26 9.63
C MET A 385 -8.66 20.67 10.39
N ILE A 386 -8.51 21.41 11.49
CA ILE A 386 -9.64 21.99 12.24
C ILE A 386 -10.13 23.27 11.55
N ASP A 387 -9.22 24.16 11.15
CA ASP A 387 -9.53 25.47 10.54
C ASP A 387 -10.02 25.33 9.08
N ARG A 388 -9.45 24.40 8.32
CA ARG A 388 -9.83 24.05 6.93
C ARG A 388 -9.91 25.23 5.97
N SER A 389 -8.95 26.17 6.04
CA SER A 389 -8.88 27.22 5.02
C SER A 389 -8.68 26.58 3.62
N PRO A 390 -9.51 26.94 2.62
CA PRO A 390 -9.42 26.36 1.28
C PRO A 390 -8.03 26.53 0.65
N GLU A 391 -7.38 27.66 0.90
CA GLU A 391 -6.03 27.96 0.41
C GLU A 391 -5.00 26.97 0.96
N PHE A 392 -5.10 26.66 2.25
CA PHE A 392 -4.19 25.73 2.91
C PHE A 392 -4.42 24.28 2.44
N MET A 393 -5.69 23.88 2.28
CA MET A 393 -6.02 22.55 1.76
C MET A 393 -5.52 22.39 0.32
N ALA A 394 -5.62 23.43 -0.50
CA ALA A 394 -5.03 23.45 -1.83
C ALA A 394 -3.50 23.33 -1.78
N GLU A 395 -2.83 24.13 -0.95
CA GLU A 395 -1.37 24.09 -0.78
C GLU A 395 -0.88 22.70 -0.34
N MET A 396 -1.58 22.06 0.60
CA MET A 396 -1.30 20.71 1.04
C MET A 396 -1.51 19.64 -0.04
N GLY A 397 -2.48 19.85 -0.94
CA GLY A 397 -2.77 18.94 -2.05
C GLY A 397 -1.74 19.02 -3.18
N GLN A 398 -1.16 20.21 -3.42
CA GLN A 398 -0.23 20.46 -4.54
C GLN A 398 0.89 19.42 -4.63
N PRO A 399 1.62 19.08 -3.54
CA PRO A 399 2.68 18.09 -3.61
C PRO A 399 2.27 16.71 -4.13
N TYR A 400 1.03 16.28 -3.88
CA TYR A 400 0.52 15.00 -4.36
C TYR A 400 0.38 14.96 -5.89
N PHE A 401 0.14 16.10 -6.53
CA PHE A 401 0.00 16.17 -7.99
C PHE A 401 1.34 16.45 -8.69
N TYR A 402 2.20 17.29 -8.11
CA TYR A 402 3.43 17.75 -8.76
C TYR A 402 4.69 16.97 -8.38
N PHE A 403 4.79 16.48 -7.15
CA PHE A 403 5.99 15.77 -6.68
C PHE A 403 5.80 14.27 -6.65
N TRP A 404 4.58 13.77 -6.37
CA TRP A 404 4.38 12.33 -6.19
C TRP A 404 4.30 11.56 -7.51
N ARG A 405 3.67 12.13 -8.53
CA ARG A 405 3.62 11.56 -9.88
C ARG A 405 4.89 11.90 -10.65
N THR A 406 5.45 10.93 -11.36
CA THR A 406 6.65 11.13 -12.19
C THR A 406 6.25 11.12 -13.65
N ASP A 407 6.35 12.28 -14.30
CA ASP A 407 6.07 12.45 -15.72
C ASP A 407 7.36 12.16 -16.53
N MET A 408 7.51 10.90 -16.95
CA MET A 408 8.69 10.48 -17.71
C MET A 408 8.80 11.17 -19.06
N SER A 409 7.68 11.51 -19.71
CA SER A 409 7.68 12.21 -21.00
C SER A 409 8.41 13.55 -20.93
N LYS A 410 8.12 14.35 -19.89
CA LYS A 410 8.79 15.63 -19.65
C LYS A 410 10.27 15.46 -19.31
N LEU A 411 10.60 14.44 -18.52
CA LEU A 411 11.98 14.18 -18.10
C LEU A 411 12.85 13.76 -19.29
N VAL A 412 12.36 12.85 -20.12
CA VAL A 412 13.04 12.40 -21.34
C VAL A 412 13.20 13.57 -22.32
N ALA A 413 12.15 14.38 -22.53
CA ALA A 413 12.23 15.59 -23.35
C ALA A 413 13.27 16.59 -22.82
N SER A 414 13.34 16.81 -21.51
CA SER A 414 14.29 17.76 -20.89
C SER A 414 15.76 17.36 -21.10
N LYS A 415 16.03 16.08 -21.34
CA LYS A 415 17.37 15.55 -21.62
C LYS A 415 17.74 15.55 -23.11
N GLY A 416 16.84 16.05 -23.97
CA GLY A 416 17.06 16.13 -25.41
C GLY A 416 16.85 14.81 -26.15
N TYR A 417 16.27 13.80 -25.49
CA TYR A 417 15.98 12.50 -26.11
C TYR A 417 14.73 12.54 -27.00
N TYR A 418 13.93 13.62 -26.94
CA TYR A 418 12.81 13.87 -27.84
C TYR A 418 12.73 15.33 -28.30
N SER A 419 12.49 15.54 -29.59
CA SER A 419 11.82 16.74 -30.12
C SER A 419 10.38 16.35 -30.47
N TRP A 420 9.39 17.12 -30.01
CA TRP A 420 7.99 16.94 -30.40
C TRP A 420 7.87 16.83 -31.93
N LYS A 421 7.23 15.76 -32.42
CA LYS A 421 6.69 15.67 -33.79
C LYS A 421 5.19 15.76 -33.74
#